data_AF-A0A2R6CH75-F1
#
_entry.id   AF-A0A2R6CH75-F1
#
_cell.length_a   1.000
_cell.length_b   1.000
_cell.length_c   1.000
_cell.angle_alpha   90.00
_cell.angle_beta   90.00
_cell.angle_gamma   90.00
#
_symmetry.space_group_name_H-M   'P 1'
#
loop_
_entity.id
_entity.type
_entity.pdbx_description
1 polymer ?
#
loop_
_entity_poly.entity_id
_entity_poly.type
_entity_poly.pdbx_seq_one_letter_code
_entity_poly.pdbx_strand_id
1 'polypeptide(L)'
;MTTDRDRTGLLLGSPDVIDRRLTARLVLAAGVLLGLGTAADLLLRVPEQVGLASDVYATAGRALLDGQPVYEAAPAAHPGYRYLYPPIVALAFVPHALIGQTGALAIQTGLNVLAGLGTALVIYRALARRGVGVTGVDFGLLVGTVLLSTHGSGHLINGQTTAWVAFAVAAGFAALDRRREHLAGAAFAGAALIKVFPAAVGFWLLRARARRAVGVALAVGVAGLLAGLALGVEQTAAYVEEVLLGRFEDRTFDGRPEPTDSAGGAQRQVAALFGLGSPATALVAIAVLAPALVAVYAGVDLEDDADRQAGALATLAVTLLALPLQPRYALVFLYPLAVLLYTLPGGRARTVLLFATAVSFVRLGYEAVRGLTDGVDATVLEAGLVALRAGLTVVQPPTLGTWLLVLAAVLIVRR
;
A
#
# COMPACT_ATOMS: atom_id res chain seq x y z
N MET A 1 53.63 33.93 -18.22
CA MET A 1 53.78 32.66 -17.46
C MET A 1 52.76 32.67 -16.33
N THR A 2 51.57 32.11 -16.58
CA THR A 2 50.56 31.62 -15.61
C THR A 2 49.40 31.12 -16.48
N THR A 3 49.43 29.85 -16.84
CA THR A 3 48.45 29.22 -17.73
C THR A 3 47.25 28.71 -16.93
N ASP A 4 46.09 29.26 -17.29
CA ASP A 4 44.73 28.91 -16.91
C ASP A 4 44.38 27.49 -17.40
N ARG A 5 44.47 26.48 -16.51
CA ARG A 5 44.31 25.06 -16.87
C ARG A 5 43.39 24.25 -15.96
N ASP A 6 42.51 24.89 -15.18
CA ASP A 6 41.68 24.20 -14.18
C ASP A 6 40.15 24.31 -14.40
N ARG A 7 39.68 24.66 -15.60
CA ARG A 7 38.22 24.81 -15.88
C ARG A 7 37.55 23.70 -16.68
N THR A 8 38.21 22.56 -16.92
CA THR A 8 37.63 21.41 -17.64
C THR A 8 37.48 20.16 -16.76
N GLY A 9 37.11 20.34 -15.49
CA GLY A 9 36.68 19.26 -14.58
C GLY A 9 35.18 18.96 -14.63
N LEU A 10 34.57 19.06 -15.82
CA LEU A 10 33.13 18.83 -16.04
C LEU A 10 32.95 17.54 -16.87
N LEU A 11 32.11 16.63 -16.34
CA LEU A 11 31.37 15.59 -17.06
C LEU A 11 32.00 14.20 -17.28
N LEU A 12 32.72 13.65 -16.30
CA LEU A 12 32.78 12.20 -16.14
C LEU A 12 32.34 11.87 -14.72
N GLY A 13 31.06 11.50 -14.58
CA GLY A 13 30.47 11.08 -13.31
C GLY A 13 31.29 9.96 -12.69
N SER A 14 31.50 10.05 -11.37
CA SER A 14 32.23 9.01 -10.65
C SER A 14 31.62 7.63 -10.93
N PRO A 15 32.44 6.58 -11.15
CA PRO A 15 31.98 5.21 -11.44
C PRO A 15 31.02 4.61 -10.39
N ASP A 16 30.95 5.19 -9.19
CA ASP A 16 29.97 4.86 -8.14
C ASP A 16 28.52 5.24 -8.49
N VAL A 17 28.33 5.98 -9.59
CA VAL A 17 27.04 6.29 -10.22
C VAL A 17 26.78 5.28 -11.35
N ILE A 18 26.91 3.97 -11.10
CA ILE A 18 25.99 3.04 -11.79
C ILE A 18 24.60 3.53 -11.39
N ASP A 19 23.96 4.18 -12.36
CA ASP A 19 23.13 5.35 -12.11
C ASP A 19 22.00 5.02 -11.12
N ARG A 20 22.02 5.66 -9.94
CA ARG A 20 20.96 5.51 -8.91
C ARG A 20 19.58 5.67 -9.54
N ARG A 21 19.50 6.56 -10.51
CA ARG A 21 18.29 6.79 -11.30
C ARG A 21 17.97 5.62 -12.21
N LEU A 22 18.94 5.07 -12.93
CA LEU A 22 18.75 3.88 -13.76
C LEU A 22 18.22 2.70 -12.94
N THR A 23 18.84 2.40 -11.79
CA THR A 23 18.38 1.29 -10.92
C THR A 23 16.98 1.53 -10.37
N ALA A 24 16.64 2.76 -9.97
CA ALA A 24 15.27 3.12 -9.58
C ALA A 24 14.30 2.92 -10.76
N ARG A 25 14.64 3.43 -11.95
CA ARG A 25 13.82 3.30 -13.16
C ARG A 25 13.57 1.84 -13.53
N LEU A 26 14.59 0.99 -13.48
CA LEU A 26 14.48 -0.43 -13.81
C LEU A 26 13.49 -1.13 -12.87
N VAL A 27 13.59 -0.88 -11.57
CA VAL A 27 12.68 -1.48 -10.58
C VAL A 27 11.25 -0.96 -10.73
N LEU A 28 11.07 0.35 -10.97
CA LEU A 28 9.74 0.92 -11.24
C LEU A 28 9.13 0.38 -12.54
N ALA A 29 9.92 0.29 -13.61
CA ALA A 29 9.51 -0.27 -14.89
C ALA A 29 9.12 -1.75 -14.76
N ALA A 30 9.91 -2.54 -14.04
CA ALA A 30 9.57 -3.94 -13.73
C ALA A 30 8.23 -4.02 -12.97
N GLY A 31 8.01 -3.15 -11.98
CA GLY A 31 6.72 -3.06 -11.28
C GLY A 31 5.55 -2.76 -12.19
N VAL A 32 5.72 -1.85 -13.16
CA VAL A 32 4.69 -1.53 -14.18
C VAL A 32 4.42 -2.72 -15.09
N LEU A 33 5.45 -3.37 -15.63
CA LEU A 33 5.29 -4.50 -16.54
C LEU A 33 4.58 -5.68 -15.85
N LEU A 34 4.98 -6.01 -14.62
CA LEU A 34 4.32 -7.04 -13.81
C LEU A 34 2.86 -6.69 -13.48
N GLY A 35 2.59 -5.41 -13.26
CA GLY A 35 1.25 -4.94 -12.98
C GLY A 35 0.31 -4.92 -14.19
N LEU A 36 0.85 -4.67 -15.38
CA LEU A 36 0.13 -4.85 -16.66
C LEU A 36 -0.21 -6.33 -16.87
N GLY A 37 0.73 -7.24 -16.62
CA GLY A 37 0.46 -8.68 -16.63
C GLY A 37 -0.63 -9.09 -15.63
N THR A 38 -0.57 -8.54 -14.41
CA THR A 38 -1.61 -8.73 -13.38
C THR A 38 -2.96 -8.17 -13.82
N ALA A 39 -2.99 -7.02 -14.52
CA ALA A 39 -4.22 -6.42 -15.02
C ALA A 39 -4.86 -7.30 -16.10
N ALA A 40 -4.06 -7.79 -17.04
CA ALA A 40 -4.52 -8.72 -18.07
C ALA A 40 -5.06 -10.02 -17.46
N ASP A 41 -4.35 -10.59 -16.48
CA ASP A 41 -4.79 -11.79 -15.77
C ASP A 41 -6.14 -11.60 -15.08
N LEU A 42 -6.32 -10.50 -14.36
CA LEU A 42 -7.59 -10.16 -13.72
C LEU A 42 -8.73 -10.01 -14.73
N LEU A 43 -8.50 -9.32 -15.85
CA LEU A 43 -9.52 -9.11 -16.87
C LEU A 43 -9.91 -10.40 -17.60
N LEU A 44 -8.95 -11.29 -17.84
CA LEU A 44 -9.16 -12.51 -18.62
C LEU A 44 -9.67 -13.68 -17.78
N ARG A 45 -9.20 -13.81 -16.54
CA ARG A 45 -9.48 -14.99 -15.69
C ARG A 45 -10.46 -14.71 -14.55
N VAL A 46 -10.61 -13.45 -14.16
CA VAL A 46 -11.43 -13.06 -13.00
C VAL A 46 -12.29 -11.84 -13.33
N PRO A 47 -13.08 -11.88 -14.43
CA PRO A 47 -13.84 -10.72 -14.91
C PRO A 47 -14.83 -10.17 -13.88
N GLU A 48 -15.28 -10.98 -12.92
CA GLU A 48 -16.11 -10.56 -11.79
C GLU A 48 -15.42 -9.56 -10.85
N GLN A 49 -14.11 -9.32 -10.99
CA GLN A 49 -13.41 -8.25 -10.27
C GLN A 49 -13.62 -6.87 -10.90
N VAL A 50 -14.09 -6.80 -12.15
CA VAL A 50 -14.36 -5.52 -12.82
C VAL A 50 -15.54 -4.83 -12.12
N GLY A 51 -15.32 -3.62 -11.63
CA GLY A 51 -16.37 -2.84 -10.95
C GLY A 51 -16.78 -3.32 -9.57
N LEU A 52 -16.26 -4.45 -9.07
CA LEU A 52 -16.66 -5.06 -7.80
C LEU A 52 -16.75 -4.07 -6.63
N ALA A 53 -15.75 -3.20 -6.46
CA ALA A 53 -15.73 -2.24 -5.37
C ALA A 53 -16.63 -1.03 -5.64
N SER A 54 -16.64 -0.51 -6.88
CA SER A 54 -17.54 0.59 -7.25
C SER A 54 -19.01 0.20 -7.11
N ASP A 55 -19.35 -1.06 -7.35
CA ASP A 55 -20.72 -1.57 -7.19
C ASP A 55 -21.14 -1.61 -5.73
N VAL A 56 -20.25 -2.06 -4.84
CA VAL A 56 -20.45 -2.00 -3.38
C VAL A 56 -20.66 -0.54 -2.95
N TYR A 57 -19.87 0.39 -3.48
CA TYR A 57 -19.98 1.81 -3.15
C TYR A 57 -21.29 2.44 -3.66
N ALA A 58 -21.68 2.14 -4.89
CA ALA A 58 -22.95 2.60 -5.47
C ALA A 58 -24.14 2.04 -4.69
N THR A 59 -24.07 0.77 -4.27
CA THR A 59 -25.11 0.11 -3.47
C THR A 59 -25.22 0.74 -2.08
N ALA A 60 -24.10 1.00 -1.42
CA ALA A 60 -24.09 1.69 -0.13
C ALA A 60 -24.64 3.13 -0.24
N GLY A 61 -24.27 3.85 -1.30
CA GLY A 61 -24.81 5.18 -1.59
C GLY A 61 -26.32 5.17 -1.81
N ARG A 62 -26.85 4.14 -2.50
CA ARG A 62 -28.30 3.96 -2.70
C ARG A 62 -29.00 3.60 -1.38
N ALA A 63 -28.46 2.66 -0.62
CA ALA A 63 -29.00 2.31 0.71
C ALA A 63 -29.10 3.55 1.61
N LEU A 64 -28.09 4.42 1.58
CA LEU A 64 -28.12 5.68 2.34
C LEU A 64 -29.23 6.63 1.87
N LEU A 65 -29.42 6.78 0.54
CA LEU A 65 -30.50 7.61 -0.03
C LEU A 65 -31.90 7.06 0.31
N ASP A 66 -32.04 5.73 0.36
CA ASP A 66 -33.30 5.04 0.60
C ASP A 66 -33.59 4.83 2.11
N GLY A 67 -32.72 5.36 2.99
CA GLY A 67 -32.84 5.22 4.44
C GLY A 67 -32.66 3.79 4.96
N GLN A 68 -31.95 2.94 4.21
CA GLN A 68 -31.70 1.53 4.54
C GLN A 68 -30.36 1.32 5.28
N PRO A 69 -30.21 0.20 6.01
CA PRO A 69 -28.92 -0.19 6.61
C PRO A 69 -27.80 -0.32 5.57
N VAL A 70 -26.73 0.48 5.67
CA VAL A 70 -25.68 0.51 4.62
C VAL A 70 -24.77 -0.73 4.68
N TYR A 71 -24.66 -1.36 5.84
CA TYR A 71 -23.83 -2.56 6.06
C TYR A 71 -24.55 -3.86 5.70
N GLU A 72 -25.88 -3.86 5.62
CA GLU A 72 -26.65 -5.01 5.15
C GLU A 72 -26.77 -5.04 3.61
N ALA A 73 -26.62 -3.87 2.97
CA ALA A 73 -26.73 -3.72 1.54
C ALA A 73 -25.54 -4.35 0.80
N ALA A 74 -25.85 -5.15 -0.24
CA ALA A 74 -24.86 -5.77 -1.11
C ALA A 74 -25.32 -5.72 -2.58
N PRO A 75 -24.40 -5.57 -3.55
CA PRO A 75 -24.75 -5.64 -4.96
C PRO A 75 -25.31 -7.02 -5.32
N ALA A 76 -26.36 -7.07 -6.14
CA ALA A 76 -26.98 -8.34 -6.53
C ALA A 76 -26.01 -9.31 -7.23
N ALA A 77 -25.07 -8.80 -8.02
CA ALA A 77 -24.02 -9.59 -8.67
C ALA A 77 -22.97 -10.13 -7.68
N HIS A 78 -22.88 -9.54 -6.48
CA HIS A 78 -21.81 -9.79 -5.51
C HIS A 78 -22.36 -9.80 -4.06
N PRO A 79 -23.28 -10.70 -3.71
CA PRO A 79 -24.00 -10.68 -2.43
C PRO A 79 -23.09 -10.87 -1.20
N GLY A 80 -21.90 -11.45 -1.39
CA GLY A 80 -20.89 -11.61 -0.33
C GLY A 80 -20.02 -10.37 -0.08
N TYR A 81 -20.20 -9.29 -0.84
CA TYR A 81 -19.39 -8.08 -0.73
C TYR A 81 -20.24 -6.90 -0.22
N ARG A 82 -19.86 -6.38 0.94
CA ARG A 82 -20.58 -5.32 1.65
C ARG A 82 -19.70 -4.09 1.86
N TYR A 83 -20.32 -3.00 2.27
CA TYR A 83 -19.66 -1.76 2.64
C TYR A 83 -18.82 -1.91 3.93
N LEU A 84 -17.68 -1.21 4.02
CA LEU A 84 -16.64 -1.50 5.04
C LEU A 84 -16.00 -0.26 5.69
N TYR A 85 -16.58 0.91 5.48
CA TYR A 85 -16.01 2.18 5.95
C TYR A 85 -16.94 2.82 6.97
N PRO A 86 -16.51 3.82 7.75
CA PRO A 86 -17.38 4.55 8.65
C PRO A 86 -18.60 5.15 7.90
N PRO A 87 -19.77 5.28 8.53
CA PRO A 87 -21.00 5.72 7.84
C PRO A 87 -20.82 7.04 7.10
N ILE A 88 -20.07 7.98 7.68
CA ILE A 88 -19.82 9.30 7.07
C ILE A 88 -19.18 9.21 5.67
N VAL A 89 -18.39 8.16 5.42
CA VAL A 89 -17.71 7.96 4.13
C VAL A 89 -18.71 7.54 3.05
N ALA A 90 -19.89 7.02 3.40
CA ALA A 90 -20.90 6.59 2.44
C ALA A 90 -21.46 7.76 1.62
N LEU A 91 -21.45 8.97 2.20
CA LEU A 91 -21.83 10.21 1.51
C LEU A 91 -20.98 10.48 0.27
N ALA A 92 -19.69 10.09 0.28
CA ALA A 92 -18.81 10.25 -0.87
C ALA A 92 -19.24 9.39 -2.08
N PHE A 93 -20.10 8.39 -1.86
CA PHE A 93 -20.59 7.47 -2.89
C PHE A 93 -22.07 7.69 -3.25
N VAL A 94 -22.72 8.72 -2.69
CA VAL A 94 -24.04 9.15 -3.15
C VAL A 94 -24.06 9.45 -4.66
N PRO A 95 -23.07 10.15 -5.25
CA PRO A 95 -23.02 10.35 -6.70
C PRO A 95 -22.98 9.04 -7.50
N HIS A 96 -22.30 8.00 -6.98
CA HIS A 96 -22.22 6.69 -7.63
C HIS A 96 -23.59 6.03 -7.72
N ALA A 97 -24.46 6.19 -6.72
CA ALA A 97 -25.81 5.67 -6.73
C ALA A 97 -26.68 6.30 -7.85
N LEU A 98 -26.45 7.57 -8.18
CA LEU A 98 -27.31 8.32 -9.10
C LEU A 98 -27.08 8.00 -10.59
N ILE A 99 -25.97 7.36 -10.93
CA ILE A 99 -25.50 7.22 -12.32
C ILE A 99 -25.39 5.76 -12.80
N GLY A 100 -25.86 4.81 -11.99
CA GLY A 100 -25.76 3.37 -12.26
C GLY A 100 -24.34 2.82 -12.14
N GLN A 101 -24.21 1.49 -12.26
CA GLN A 101 -22.94 0.77 -12.04
C GLN A 101 -21.82 1.21 -13.00
N THR A 102 -22.11 1.31 -14.29
CA THR A 102 -21.12 1.77 -15.29
C THR A 102 -20.65 3.19 -15.01
N GLY A 103 -21.58 4.09 -14.66
CA GLY A 103 -21.23 5.46 -14.28
C GLY A 103 -20.40 5.50 -13.00
N ALA A 104 -20.75 4.68 -11.99
CA ALA A 104 -20.02 4.56 -10.74
C ALA A 104 -18.57 4.10 -10.98
N LEU A 105 -18.38 3.06 -11.80
CA LEU A 105 -17.04 2.60 -12.20
C LEU A 105 -16.27 3.67 -12.97
N ALA A 106 -16.91 4.39 -13.91
CA ALA A 106 -16.25 5.44 -14.68
C ALA A 106 -15.78 6.60 -13.79
N ILE A 107 -16.65 7.09 -12.89
CA ILE A 107 -16.28 8.13 -11.91
C ILE A 107 -15.15 7.64 -11.01
N GLN A 108 -15.28 6.44 -10.46
CA GLN A 108 -14.30 5.87 -9.55
C GLN A 108 -12.94 5.67 -10.22
N THR A 109 -12.93 5.20 -11.48
CA THR A 109 -11.72 5.10 -12.30
C THR A 109 -11.10 6.48 -12.51
N GLY A 110 -11.90 7.50 -12.87
CA GLY A 110 -11.42 8.88 -13.00
C GLY A 110 -10.80 9.42 -11.72
N LEU A 111 -11.45 9.23 -10.57
CA LEU A 111 -10.94 9.63 -9.25
C LEU A 111 -9.65 8.88 -8.89
N ASN A 112 -9.54 7.60 -9.22
CA ASN A 112 -8.31 6.82 -9.03
C ASN A 112 -7.16 7.31 -9.91
N VAL A 113 -7.43 7.66 -11.17
CA VAL A 113 -6.43 8.26 -12.07
C VAL A 113 -5.96 9.60 -11.52
N LEU A 114 -6.87 10.48 -11.10
CA LEU A 114 -6.53 11.77 -10.51
C LEU A 114 -5.71 11.63 -9.22
N ALA A 115 -6.10 10.72 -8.32
CA ALA A 115 -5.34 10.43 -7.11
C ALA A 115 -3.94 9.86 -7.42
N GLY A 116 -3.83 8.99 -8.44
CA GLY A 116 -2.55 8.44 -8.86
C GLY A 116 -1.62 9.49 -9.46
N LEU A 117 -2.13 10.35 -10.34
CA LEU A 117 -1.41 11.51 -10.87
C LEU A 117 -0.99 12.48 -9.75
N GLY A 118 -1.89 12.73 -8.79
CA GLY A 118 -1.61 13.51 -7.59
C GLY A 118 -0.47 12.92 -6.76
N THR A 119 -0.47 11.60 -6.55
CA THR A 119 0.58 10.87 -5.81
C THR A 119 1.92 11.01 -6.52
N ALA A 120 1.97 10.74 -7.83
CA ALA A 120 3.17 10.89 -8.64
C ALA A 120 3.71 12.33 -8.64
N LEU A 121 2.83 13.34 -8.70
CA LEU A 121 3.20 14.76 -8.64
C LEU A 121 3.76 15.14 -7.28
N VAL A 122 3.19 14.63 -6.19
CA VAL A 122 3.69 14.84 -4.83
C VAL A 122 5.09 14.26 -4.67
N ILE A 123 5.32 13.04 -5.17
CA ILE A 123 6.64 12.39 -5.17
C ILE A 123 7.63 13.17 -6.05
N TYR A 124 7.24 13.51 -7.28
CA TYR A 124 8.05 14.33 -8.20
C TYR A 124 8.54 15.62 -7.53
N ARG A 125 7.62 16.37 -6.89
CA ARG A 125 7.97 17.61 -6.18
C ARG A 125 8.85 17.33 -4.96
N ALA A 126 8.67 16.20 -4.29
CA ALA A 126 9.49 15.81 -3.16
C ALA A 126 10.93 15.47 -3.56
N LEU A 127 11.11 14.81 -4.69
CA LEU A 127 12.41 14.50 -5.30
C LEU A 127 13.11 15.77 -5.80
N ALA A 128 12.39 16.65 -6.50
CA ALA A 128 12.94 17.91 -7.00
C ALA A 128 13.48 18.80 -5.85
N ARG A 129 12.77 18.86 -4.71
CA ARG A 129 13.24 19.58 -3.52
C ARG A 129 14.53 19.01 -2.90
N ARG A 130 14.83 17.74 -3.17
CA ARG A 130 16.04 17.04 -2.73
C ARG A 130 17.15 17.12 -3.79
N GLY A 131 17.01 17.99 -4.79
CA GLY A 131 18.00 18.19 -5.85
C GLY A 131 18.03 17.08 -6.90
N VAL A 132 17.07 16.15 -6.89
CA VAL A 132 17.00 15.09 -7.91
C VAL A 132 16.45 15.70 -9.20
N GLY A 133 17.22 15.64 -10.28
CA GLY A 133 16.80 16.11 -11.61
C GLY A 133 15.81 15.16 -12.28
N VAL A 134 14.55 15.17 -11.84
CA VAL A 134 13.49 14.27 -12.34
C VAL A 134 13.08 14.63 -13.78
N THR A 135 13.14 13.68 -14.72
CA THR A 135 12.72 13.90 -16.13
C THR A 135 11.29 13.44 -16.37
N GLY A 136 10.76 13.71 -17.56
CA GLY A 136 9.48 13.15 -18.01
C GLY A 136 9.41 11.62 -17.95
N VAL A 137 10.53 10.92 -18.20
CA VAL A 137 10.59 9.44 -18.06
C VAL A 137 10.38 9.02 -16.60
N ASP A 138 11.03 9.67 -15.65
CA ASP A 138 10.83 9.35 -14.23
C ASP A 138 9.41 9.66 -13.79
N PHE A 139 8.85 10.80 -14.21
CA PHE A 139 7.46 11.12 -13.90
C PHE A 139 6.50 10.10 -14.50
N GLY A 140 6.69 9.69 -15.76
CA GLY A 140 5.91 8.65 -16.42
C GLY A 140 6.01 7.30 -15.70
N LEU A 141 7.20 6.93 -15.21
CA LEU A 141 7.39 5.73 -14.40
C LEU A 141 6.72 5.84 -13.03
N LEU A 142 6.76 6.99 -12.36
CA LEU A 142 6.03 7.20 -11.11
C LEU A 142 4.52 7.07 -11.31
N VAL A 143 3.98 7.69 -12.37
CA VAL A 143 2.55 7.56 -12.75
C VAL A 143 2.22 6.10 -13.05
N GLY A 144 3.02 5.45 -13.89
CA GLY A 144 2.87 4.04 -14.22
C GLY A 144 2.93 3.15 -12.98
N THR A 145 3.87 3.37 -12.07
CA THR A 145 3.97 2.57 -10.84
C THR A 145 2.75 2.74 -9.95
N VAL A 146 2.22 3.95 -9.79
CA VAL A 146 1.04 4.16 -8.95
C VAL A 146 -0.22 3.55 -9.58
N LEU A 147 -0.40 3.68 -10.90
CA LEU A 147 -1.63 3.29 -11.59
C LEU A 147 -1.63 1.87 -12.15
N LEU A 148 -0.48 1.41 -12.64
CA LEU A 148 -0.36 0.22 -13.47
C LEU A 148 0.54 -0.86 -12.86
N SER A 149 1.21 -0.61 -11.73
CA SER A 149 1.98 -1.67 -11.05
C SER A 149 1.07 -2.75 -10.48
N THR A 150 1.66 -3.85 -10.03
CA THR A 150 0.97 -4.92 -9.29
C THR A 150 0.14 -4.39 -8.11
N HIS A 151 0.59 -3.30 -7.49
CA HIS A 151 -0.14 -2.65 -6.40
C HIS A 151 -1.24 -1.71 -6.90
N GLY A 152 -1.11 -1.16 -8.09
CA GLY A 152 -1.97 -0.11 -8.66
C GLY A 152 -3.12 -0.62 -9.53
N SER A 153 -2.83 -1.52 -10.46
CA SER A 153 -3.73 -1.85 -11.58
C SER A 153 -5.08 -2.40 -11.12
N GLY A 154 -5.08 -3.21 -10.06
CA GLY A 154 -6.30 -3.75 -9.47
C GLY A 154 -7.30 -2.68 -9.07
N HIS A 155 -6.85 -1.50 -8.63
CA HIS A 155 -7.75 -0.41 -8.18
C HIS A 155 -8.47 0.28 -9.34
N LEU A 156 -7.87 0.30 -10.53
CA LEU A 156 -8.52 0.80 -11.74
C LEU A 156 -9.59 -0.18 -12.23
N ILE A 157 -9.30 -1.48 -12.15
CA ILE A 157 -10.22 -2.53 -12.61
C ILE A 157 -11.44 -2.64 -11.69
N ASN A 158 -11.22 -2.68 -10.38
CA ASN A 158 -12.30 -2.92 -9.42
C ASN A 158 -12.95 -1.64 -8.88
N GLY A 159 -12.35 -0.47 -9.07
CA GLY A 159 -12.82 0.78 -8.51
C GLY A 159 -12.55 0.95 -7.00
N GLN A 160 -11.48 0.42 -6.43
CA GLN A 160 -11.16 0.60 -5.00
C GLN A 160 -10.69 2.02 -4.67
N THR A 161 -10.91 2.46 -3.43
CA THR A 161 -10.47 3.78 -2.92
C THR A 161 -9.01 3.84 -2.45
N THR A 162 -8.24 2.76 -2.57
CA THR A 162 -6.86 2.70 -2.06
C THR A 162 -5.94 3.75 -2.71
N ALA A 163 -6.18 4.11 -3.98
CA ALA A 163 -5.44 5.20 -4.63
C ALA A 163 -5.65 6.56 -3.94
N TRP A 164 -6.85 6.81 -3.40
CA TRP A 164 -7.16 8.03 -2.65
C TRP A 164 -6.42 8.04 -1.32
N VAL A 165 -6.41 6.89 -0.65
CA VAL A 165 -5.65 6.68 0.59
C VAL A 165 -4.15 6.90 0.35
N ALA A 166 -3.59 6.33 -0.72
CA ALA A 166 -2.19 6.51 -1.08
C ALA A 166 -1.85 7.97 -1.38
N PHE A 167 -2.72 8.69 -2.10
CA PHE A 167 -2.56 10.12 -2.35
C PHE A 167 -2.56 10.93 -1.05
N ALA A 168 -3.55 10.69 -0.17
CA ALA A 168 -3.65 11.38 1.11
C ALA A 168 -2.43 11.10 2.01
N VAL A 169 -1.96 9.85 2.07
CA VAL A 169 -0.75 9.47 2.81
C VAL A 169 0.49 10.16 2.23
N ALA A 170 0.68 10.15 0.90
CA ALA A 170 1.79 10.84 0.23
C ALA A 170 1.75 12.36 0.46
N ALA A 171 0.57 12.97 0.36
CA ALA A 171 0.37 14.39 0.66
C ALA A 171 0.67 14.70 2.13
N GLY A 172 0.29 13.80 3.05
CA GLY A 172 0.58 13.91 4.48
C GLY A 172 2.07 13.94 4.77
N PHE A 173 2.85 13.00 4.21
CA PHE A 173 4.30 13.00 4.36
C PHE A 173 4.96 14.21 3.70
N ALA A 174 4.51 14.61 2.51
CA ALA A 174 5.02 15.79 1.84
C ALA A 174 4.71 17.11 2.58
N ALA A 175 3.57 17.18 3.27
CA ALA A 175 3.23 18.30 4.15
C ALA A 175 4.09 18.29 5.41
N LEU A 176 4.31 17.11 6.01
CA LEU A 176 5.18 16.93 7.17
C LEU A 176 6.62 17.36 6.88
N ASP A 177 7.17 16.95 5.73
CA ASP A 177 8.49 17.39 5.23
C ASP A 177 8.60 18.91 5.11
N ARG A 178 7.48 19.60 4.88
CA ARG A 178 7.41 21.06 4.76
C ARG A 178 7.02 21.74 6.07
N ARG A 179 7.03 21.01 7.19
CA ARG A 179 6.60 21.47 8.53
C ARG A 179 5.16 22.00 8.55
N ARG A 180 4.30 21.52 7.63
CA ARG A 180 2.87 21.86 7.56
C ARG A 180 2.04 20.82 8.29
N GLU A 181 2.26 20.73 9.60
CA GLU A 181 1.69 19.68 10.45
C GLU A 181 0.17 19.59 10.41
N HIS A 182 -0.54 20.71 10.29
CA HIS A 182 -2.01 20.69 10.20
C HIS A 182 -2.51 19.99 8.93
N LEU A 183 -1.90 20.25 7.77
CA LEU A 183 -2.21 19.55 6.53
C LEU A 183 -1.80 18.07 6.62
N ALA A 184 -0.67 17.78 7.26
CA ALA A 184 -0.23 16.41 7.46
C ALA A 184 -1.24 15.61 8.28
N GLY A 185 -1.65 16.14 9.44
CA GLY A 185 -2.63 15.52 10.32
C GLY A 185 -3.97 15.30 9.63
N ALA A 186 -4.49 16.32 8.94
CA ALA A 186 -5.76 16.21 8.20
C ALA A 186 -5.69 15.17 7.07
N ALA A 187 -4.59 15.13 6.32
CA ALA A 187 -4.42 14.16 5.24
C ALA A 187 -4.31 12.71 5.76
N PHE A 188 -3.54 12.48 6.83
CA PHE A 188 -3.45 11.15 7.44
C PHE A 188 -4.78 10.71 8.08
N ALA A 189 -5.50 11.60 8.76
CA ALA A 189 -6.81 11.28 9.30
C ALA A 189 -7.86 11.02 8.21
N GLY A 190 -7.86 11.80 7.12
CA GLY A 190 -8.72 11.55 5.98
C GLY A 190 -8.44 10.18 5.34
N ALA A 191 -7.17 9.80 5.20
CA ALA A 191 -6.78 8.47 4.77
C ALA A 191 -7.29 7.37 5.72
N ALA A 192 -7.13 7.57 7.03
CA ALA A 192 -7.54 6.65 8.08
C ALA A 192 -9.08 6.49 8.19
N LEU A 193 -9.84 7.55 7.92
CA LEU A 193 -11.30 7.50 7.86
C LEU A 193 -11.78 6.65 6.69
N ILE A 194 -11.12 6.71 5.53
CA ILE A 194 -11.48 5.86 4.38
C ILE A 194 -11.07 4.41 4.64
N LYS A 195 -9.84 4.15 5.11
CA LYS A 195 -9.39 2.81 5.49
C LYS A 195 -8.63 2.92 6.79
N VAL A 196 -8.89 2.06 7.77
CA VAL A 196 -8.35 2.22 9.14
C VAL A 196 -6.82 2.11 9.25
N PHE A 197 -6.17 1.29 8.42
CA PHE A 197 -4.75 0.94 8.61
C PHE A 197 -3.74 2.12 8.59
N PRO A 198 -3.89 3.20 7.80
CA PRO A 198 -3.01 4.37 7.89
C PRO A 198 -3.05 5.09 9.24
N ALA A 199 -4.01 4.79 10.13
CA ALA A 199 -4.00 5.30 11.50
C ALA A 199 -2.69 4.96 12.24
N ALA A 200 -2.02 3.85 11.88
CA ALA A 200 -0.72 3.48 12.43
C ALA A 200 0.39 4.50 12.14
N VAL A 201 0.23 5.38 11.15
CA VAL A 201 1.13 6.54 10.94
C VAL A 201 1.15 7.45 12.18
N GLY A 202 0.13 7.41 13.04
CA GLY A 202 0.14 8.07 14.34
C GLY A 202 1.37 7.71 15.18
N PHE A 203 1.84 6.46 15.16
CA PHE A 203 3.08 6.07 15.84
C PHE A 203 4.31 6.80 15.28
N TRP A 204 4.36 6.97 13.96
CA TRP A 204 5.41 7.75 13.32
C TRP A 204 5.32 9.23 13.67
N LEU A 205 4.11 9.82 13.69
CA LEU A 205 3.93 11.22 14.07
C LEU A 205 4.39 11.48 15.51
N LEU A 206 4.10 10.55 16.43
CA LEU A 206 4.60 10.60 17.80
C LEU A 206 6.13 10.52 17.83
N ARG A 207 6.73 9.59 17.07
CA ARG A 207 8.19 9.44 16.96
C ARG A 207 8.87 10.66 16.33
N ALA A 208 8.23 11.27 15.34
CA ALA A 208 8.66 12.49 14.66
C ALA A 208 8.36 13.76 15.47
N ARG A 209 7.75 13.62 16.66
CA ARG A 209 7.37 14.72 17.56
C ARG A 209 6.43 15.75 16.90
N ALA A 210 5.66 15.34 15.90
CA ALA A 210 4.73 16.17 15.14
C ALA A 210 3.40 16.36 15.90
N ARG A 211 3.46 16.98 17.08
CA ARG A 211 2.34 17.06 18.03
C ARG A 211 1.12 17.76 17.44
N ARG A 212 1.30 18.78 16.59
CA ARG A 212 0.16 19.47 15.95
C ARG A 212 -0.48 18.57 14.90
N ALA A 213 0.31 17.77 14.18
CA ALA A 213 -0.22 16.78 13.25
C ALA A 213 -1.03 15.71 13.98
N VAL A 214 -0.56 15.22 15.13
CA VAL A 214 -1.31 14.29 15.99
C VAL A 214 -2.63 14.92 16.46
N GLY A 215 -2.59 16.15 16.99
CA GLY A 215 -3.79 16.86 17.45
C GLY A 215 -4.83 17.06 16.35
N VAL A 216 -4.40 17.51 15.15
CA VAL A 216 -5.31 17.67 14.01
C VAL A 216 -5.83 16.32 13.52
N ALA A 217 -4.98 15.28 13.47
CA ALA A 217 -5.42 13.96 13.04
C ALA A 217 -6.50 13.39 13.97
N LEU A 218 -6.32 13.53 15.29
CA LEU A 218 -7.32 13.14 16.28
C LEU A 218 -8.60 13.96 16.12
N ALA A 219 -8.49 15.29 15.99
CA ALA A 219 -9.66 16.16 15.82
C ALA A 219 -10.46 15.80 14.55
N VAL A 220 -9.80 15.63 13.41
CA VAL A 220 -10.45 15.26 12.13
C VAL A 220 -11.03 13.85 12.19
N GLY A 221 -10.29 12.88 12.75
CA GLY A 221 -10.75 11.51 12.89
C GLY A 221 -11.98 11.40 13.79
N VAL A 222 -11.93 12.01 14.98
CA VAL A 222 -13.06 12.03 15.93
C VAL A 222 -14.24 12.79 15.33
N ALA A 223 -14.03 13.97 14.74
CA ALA A 223 -15.11 14.71 14.09
C ALA A 223 -15.77 13.90 12.95
N GLY A 224 -14.98 13.17 12.16
CA GLY A 224 -15.51 12.28 11.12
C GLY A 224 -16.34 11.14 11.69
N LEU A 225 -15.87 10.47 12.74
CA LEU A 225 -16.62 9.41 13.40
C LEU A 225 -17.91 9.93 14.07
N LEU A 226 -17.85 11.09 14.75
CA LEU A 226 -19.02 11.74 15.34
C LEU A 226 -20.02 12.20 14.28
N ALA A 227 -19.55 12.69 13.13
CA ALA A 227 -20.42 13.01 12.01
C ALA A 227 -21.13 11.75 11.46
N GLY A 228 -20.52 10.57 11.59
CA GLY A 228 -21.17 9.29 11.31
C GLY A 228 -22.39 9.03 12.18
N LEU A 229 -22.39 9.46 13.44
CA LEU A 229 -23.56 9.33 14.34
C LEU A 229 -24.78 10.11 13.82
N ALA A 230 -24.56 11.22 13.10
CA ALA A 230 -25.65 11.97 12.47
C ALA A 230 -26.34 11.19 11.34
N LEU A 231 -25.73 10.11 10.85
CA LEU A 231 -26.32 9.19 9.87
C LEU A 231 -27.00 7.97 10.51
N GLY A 232 -27.02 7.90 11.85
CA GLY A 232 -27.64 6.82 12.62
C GLY A 232 -26.67 6.19 13.63
N VAL A 233 -27.17 6.00 14.86
CA VAL A 233 -26.41 5.34 15.93
C VAL A 233 -26.22 3.86 15.59
N GLU A 234 -27.25 3.23 15.05
CA GLU A 234 -27.28 1.82 14.65
C GLU A 234 -26.25 1.54 13.55
N GLN A 235 -26.14 2.41 12.55
CA GLN A 235 -25.13 2.30 11.50
C GLN A 235 -23.71 2.42 12.09
N THR A 236 -23.52 3.34 13.04
CA THR A 236 -22.22 3.52 13.68
C THR A 236 -21.87 2.32 14.58
N ALA A 237 -22.86 1.75 15.28
CA ALA A 237 -22.69 0.52 16.05
C ALA A 237 -22.32 -0.66 15.14
N ALA A 238 -23.07 -0.88 14.05
CA ALA A 238 -22.78 -1.92 13.06
C ALA A 238 -21.39 -1.78 12.44
N TYR A 239 -20.94 -0.55 12.17
CA TYR A 239 -19.56 -0.30 11.73
C TYR A 239 -18.53 -0.78 12.77
N VAL A 240 -18.74 -0.48 14.04
CA VAL A 240 -17.80 -0.86 15.11
C VAL A 240 -17.85 -2.37 15.35
N GLU A 241 -19.04 -2.93 15.53
CA GLU A 241 -19.24 -4.32 15.94
C GLU A 241 -19.01 -5.29 14.78
N GLU A 242 -19.63 -5.08 13.63
CA GLU A 242 -19.60 -6.03 12.51
C GLU A 242 -18.37 -5.81 11.62
N VAL A 243 -18.04 -4.55 11.32
CA VAL A 243 -16.97 -4.25 10.35
C VAL A 243 -15.59 -4.17 11.01
N LEU A 244 -15.45 -3.39 12.07
CA LEU A 244 -14.15 -3.21 12.73
C LEU A 244 -13.79 -4.42 13.59
N LEU A 245 -14.65 -4.79 14.54
CA LEU A 245 -14.38 -5.87 15.49
C LEU A 245 -14.63 -7.24 14.85
N GLY A 246 -15.74 -7.42 14.14
CA GLY A 246 -16.09 -8.68 13.49
C GLY A 246 -15.02 -9.20 12.53
N ARG A 247 -14.26 -8.31 11.87
CA ARG A 247 -13.14 -8.71 11.00
C ARG A 247 -11.90 -9.25 11.71
N PHE A 248 -11.70 -8.90 12.98
CA PHE A 248 -10.66 -9.55 13.79
C PHE A 248 -11.11 -10.95 14.23
N GLU A 249 -12.42 -11.16 14.36
CA GLU A 249 -13.03 -12.43 14.73
C GLU A 249 -13.23 -13.37 13.53
N ASP A 250 -13.42 -12.81 12.33
CA ASP A 250 -13.45 -13.52 11.05
C ASP A 250 -12.08 -14.14 10.78
N ARG A 251 -11.88 -15.36 11.31
CA ARG A 251 -11.19 -16.57 10.84
C ARG A 251 -10.11 -16.46 9.76
N THR A 252 -9.43 -15.33 9.65
CA THR A 252 -8.43 -15.11 8.63
C THR A 252 -7.25 -15.99 9.01
N PHE A 253 -7.19 -17.15 8.37
CA PHE A 253 -6.32 -18.29 8.70
C PHE A 253 -6.75 -19.15 9.90
N ASP A 254 -8.04 -19.44 10.07
CA ASP A 254 -8.47 -20.53 10.97
C ASP A 254 -7.91 -21.88 10.48
N GLY A 255 -6.78 -22.28 11.04
CA GLY A 255 -6.00 -23.44 10.62
C GLY A 255 -4.81 -23.04 9.76
N ARG A 256 -4.63 -23.71 8.61
CA ARG A 256 -3.49 -23.46 7.72
C ARG A 256 -3.93 -22.64 6.51
N PRO A 257 -3.20 -21.57 6.15
CA PRO A 257 -3.47 -20.82 4.93
C PRO A 257 -3.45 -21.71 3.69
N GLU A 258 -4.32 -21.42 2.73
CA GLU A 258 -4.29 -22.05 1.42
C GLU A 258 -3.35 -21.30 0.47
N PRO A 259 -2.66 -21.98 -0.47
CA PRO A 259 -1.81 -21.33 -1.47
C PRO A 259 -2.54 -20.27 -2.32
N THR A 260 -3.85 -20.43 -2.48
CA THR A 260 -4.78 -19.58 -3.24
C THR A 260 -5.24 -18.35 -2.46
N ASP A 261 -5.09 -18.33 -1.13
CA ASP A 261 -5.50 -17.20 -0.29
C ASP A 261 -4.76 -15.93 -0.69
N SER A 262 -5.51 -14.87 -1.00
CA SER A 262 -4.93 -13.59 -1.42
C SER A 262 -4.47 -12.70 -0.26
N ALA A 263 -4.86 -13.03 0.97
CA ALA A 263 -4.40 -12.36 2.19
C ALA A 263 -2.99 -12.82 2.56
N GLY A 264 -2.12 -11.86 2.86
CA GLY A 264 -0.71 -12.09 3.20
C GLY A 264 -0.35 -11.62 4.60
N GLY A 265 0.90 -11.19 4.76
CA GLY A 265 1.41 -10.63 6.01
C GLY A 265 2.02 -11.67 6.96
N ALA A 266 2.46 -11.18 8.12
CA ALA A 266 3.07 -11.98 9.17
C ALA A 266 2.06 -12.98 9.79
N GLN A 267 0.77 -12.63 9.81
CA GLN A 267 -0.28 -13.54 10.30
C GLN A 267 -0.34 -14.84 9.50
N ARG A 268 -0.25 -14.77 8.17
CA ARG A 268 -0.18 -15.95 7.30
C ARG A 268 0.99 -16.87 7.69
N GLN A 269 2.17 -16.29 7.88
CA GLN A 269 3.38 -17.03 8.22
C GLN A 269 3.25 -17.71 9.59
N VAL A 270 2.73 -16.98 10.58
CA VAL A 270 2.47 -17.50 11.93
C VAL A 270 1.45 -18.64 11.87
N ALA A 271 0.32 -18.46 11.18
CA ALA A 271 -0.69 -19.51 11.02
C ALA A 271 -0.13 -20.74 10.31
N ALA A 272 0.64 -20.57 9.23
CA ALA A 272 1.25 -21.68 8.50
C ALA A 272 2.26 -22.48 9.34
N LEU A 273 3.08 -21.80 10.14
CA LEU A 273 4.13 -22.42 10.94
C LEU A 273 3.62 -23.03 12.24
N PHE A 274 2.67 -22.38 12.91
CA PHE A 274 2.24 -22.74 14.26
C PHE A 274 0.80 -23.26 14.34
N GLY A 275 -0.01 -23.12 13.29
CA GLY A 275 -1.40 -23.57 13.26
C GLY A 275 -2.30 -22.85 14.27
N LEU A 276 -1.95 -21.63 14.66
CA LEU A 276 -2.70 -20.83 15.62
C LEU A 276 -3.96 -20.24 14.96
N GLY A 277 -5.05 -20.12 15.73
CA GLY A 277 -6.26 -19.39 15.34
C GLY A 277 -6.22 -17.91 15.73
N SER A 278 -7.25 -17.16 15.33
CA SER A 278 -7.48 -15.80 15.83
C SER A 278 -7.95 -15.85 17.30
N PRO A 279 -7.53 -14.93 18.20
CA PRO A 279 -6.65 -13.77 17.97
C PRO A 279 -5.15 -14.05 18.17
N ALA A 280 -4.77 -15.27 18.57
CA ALA A 280 -3.38 -15.61 18.90
C ALA A 280 -2.41 -15.36 17.72
N THR A 281 -2.81 -15.71 16.50
CA THR A 281 -2.03 -15.45 15.28
C THR A 281 -1.70 -13.96 15.11
N ALA A 282 -2.67 -13.08 15.33
CA ALA A 282 -2.47 -11.63 15.21
C ALA A 282 -1.49 -11.10 16.29
N LEU A 283 -1.64 -11.55 17.53
CA LEU A 283 -0.78 -11.13 18.64
C LEU A 283 0.68 -11.58 18.42
N VAL A 284 0.90 -12.82 18.00
CA VAL A 284 2.25 -13.33 17.69
C VAL A 284 2.85 -12.59 16.49
N ALA A 285 2.07 -12.32 15.44
CA ALA A 285 2.54 -11.54 14.30
C ALA A 285 3.01 -10.13 14.71
N ILE A 286 2.24 -9.44 15.57
CA ILE A 286 2.63 -8.13 16.12
C ILE A 286 3.89 -8.25 16.98
N ALA A 287 3.98 -9.26 17.84
CA ALA A 287 5.15 -9.48 18.69
C ALA A 287 6.44 -9.73 17.90
N VAL A 288 6.34 -10.40 16.74
CA VAL A 288 7.47 -10.64 15.83
C VAL A 288 7.88 -9.37 15.07
N LEU A 289 6.92 -8.52 14.71
CA LEU A 289 7.17 -7.27 13.98
C LEU A 289 7.68 -6.13 14.87
N ALA A 290 7.22 -6.05 16.12
CA ALA A 290 7.51 -4.94 17.03
C ALA A 290 9.02 -4.68 17.25
N PRO A 291 9.89 -5.69 17.47
CA PRO A 291 11.32 -5.47 17.63
C PRO A 291 11.98 -4.78 16.43
N ALA A 292 11.54 -5.10 15.21
CA ALA A 292 12.08 -4.48 14.01
C ALA A 292 11.69 -3.00 13.93
N LEU A 293 10.43 -2.66 14.23
CA LEU A 293 9.99 -1.26 14.25
C LEU A 293 10.67 -0.46 15.36
N VAL A 294 10.83 -1.05 16.56
CA VAL A 294 11.57 -0.43 17.67
C VAL A 294 13.03 -0.20 17.28
N ALA A 295 13.68 -1.16 16.64
CA ALA A 295 15.06 -1.00 16.16
C ALA A 295 15.19 0.14 15.14
N VAL A 296 14.21 0.29 14.23
CA VAL A 296 14.17 1.43 13.32
C VAL A 296 14.01 2.73 14.10
N TYR A 297 12.98 2.84 14.95
CA TYR A 297 12.71 4.07 15.70
C TYR A 297 13.85 4.46 16.65
N ALA A 298 14.57 3.50 17.22
CA ALA A 298 15.74 3.77 18.06
C ALA A 298 16.92 4.34 17.25
N GLY A 299 17.07 3.93 15.98
CA GLY A 299 18.17 4.37 15.11
C GLY A 299 17.89 5.66 14.33
N VAL A 300 16.63 6.00 14.05
CA VAL A 300 16.30 7.18 13.22
C VAL A 300 16.88 8.48 13.79
N ASP A 301 17.75 9.13 13.05
CA ASP A 301 17.99 10.57 13.20
C ASP A 301 16.88 11.35 12.47
N LEU A 302 16.23 12.30 13.16
CA LEU A 302 15.18 13.12 12.56
C LEU A 302 15.74 14.26 11.70
N GLU A 303 17.02 14.59 11.85
CA GLU A 303 17.67 15.58 10.99
C GLU A 303 18.11 14.97 9.65
N ASP A 304 18.36 13.66 9.60
CA ASP A 304 18.67 12.94 8.36
C ASP A 304 17.39 12.59 7.57
N ASP A 305 17.40 12.88 6.28
CA ASP A 305 16.23 12.66 5.42
C ASP A 305 16.02 11.17 5.09
N ALA A 306 17.09 10.41 4.87
CA ALA A 306 16.98 8.98 4.55
C ALA A 306 16.45 8.21 5.76
N ASP A 307 16.91 8.55 6.96
CA ASP A 307 16.40 7.97 8.21
C ASP A 307 14.92 8.28 8.44
N ARG A 308 14.49 9.54 8.20
CA ARG A 308 13.07 9.90 8.27
C ARG A 308 12.22 9.10 7.29
N GLN A 309 12.65 8.96 6.03
CA GLN A 309 11.91 8.16 5.05
C GLN A 309 11.94 6.66 5.39
N ALA A 310 13.03 6.15 5.94
CA ALA A 310 13.14 4.77 6.40
C ALA A 310 12.19 4.49 7.58
N GLY A 311 12.09 5.40 8.55
CA GLY A 311 11.13 5.33 9.64
C GLY A 311 9.68 5.33 9.15
N ALA A 312 9.33 6.23 8.22
CA ALA A 312 8.02 6.26 7.59
C ALA A 312 7.70 4.98 6.80
N LEU A 313 8.65 4.50 5.99
CA LEU A 313 8.52 3.25 5.22
C LEU A 313 8.32 2.05 6.14
N ALA A 314 9.14 1.90 7.19
CA ALA A 314 9.03 0.82 8.16
C ALA A 314 7.68 0.83 8.88
N THR A 315 7.17 2.00 9.25
CA THR A 315 5.85 2.14 9.89
C THR A 315 4.74 1.56 9.00
N LEU A 316 4.72 1.97 7.73
CA LEU A 316 3.71 1.49 6.78
C LEU A 316 3.90 0.01 6.44
N ALA A 317 5.14 -0.43 6.19
CA ALA A 317 5.44 -1.82 5.87
C ALA A 317 5.08 -2.77 7.02
N VAL A 318 5.44 -2.42 8.26
CA VAL A 318 5.06 -3.18 9.47
C VAL A 318 3.55 -3.20 9.64
N THR A 319 2.86 -2.09 9.39
CA THR A 319 1.39 -2.04 9.45
C THR A 319 0.75 -3.00 8.44
N LEU A 320 1.24 -3.02 7.20
CA LEU A 320 0.74 -3.91 6.15
C LEU A 320 1.10 -5.38 6.40
N LEU A 321 2.21 -5.66 7.11
CA LEU A 321 2.57 -7.01 7.53
C LEU A 321 1.73 -7.49 8.72
N ALA A 322 1.39 -6.59 9.65
CA ALA A 322 0.65 -6.93 10.86
C ALA A 322 -0.82 -7.27 10.57
N LEU A 323 -1.40 -6.67 9.53
CA LEU A 323 -2.77 -6.89 9.12
C LEU A 323 -2.83 -7.89 7.95
N PRO A 324 -3.81 -8.80 7.88
CA PRO A 324 -3.91 -9.82 6.83
C PRO A 324 -4.46 -9.21 5.53
N LEU A 325 -3.70 -8.27 4.98
CA LEU A 325 -4.11 -7.42 3.87
C LEU A 325 -3.64 -8.01 2.54
N GLN A 326 -4.37 -7.67 1.48
CA GLN A 326 -3.96 -8.02 0.13
C GLN A 326 -2.79 -7.15 -0.34
N PRO A 327 -1.89 -7.66 -1.20
CA PRO A 327 -0.73 -6.90 -1.67
C PRO A 327 -1.04 -5.54 -2.33
N ARG A 328 -2.28 -5.34 -2.82
CA ARG A 328 -2.71 -4.08 -3.44
C ARG A 328 -2.69 -2.86 -2.51
N TYR A 329 -2.64 -3.06 -1.19
CA TYR A 329 -2.55 -1.96 -0.22
C TYR A 329 -1.16 -1.33 -0.09
N ALA A 330 -0.13 -1.96 -0.66
CA ALA A 330 1.25 -1.46 -0.69
C ALA A 330 1.43 -0.08 -1.36
N LEU A 331 0.43 0.41 -2.10
CA LEU A 331 0.46 1.78 -2.66
C LEU A 331 0.76 2.86 -1.60
N VAL A 332 0.36 2.65 -0.34
CA VAL A 332 0.50 3.68 0.69
C VAL A 332 1.95 3.99 1.07
N PHE A 333 2.88 3.06 0.86
CA PHE A 333 4.30 3.30 1.13
C PHE A 333 5.08 3.84 -0.06
N LEU A 334 4.44 4.07 -1.22
CA LEU A 334 5.15 4.51 -2.42
C LEU A 334 5.86 5.85 -2.24
N TYR A 335 5.35 6.75 -1.39
CA TYR A 335 6.02 8.02 -1.13
C TYR A 335 7.42 7.85 -0.52
N PRO A 336 7.58 7.30 0.72
CA PRO A 336 8.91 7.14 1.29
C PRO A 336 9.78 6.17 0.48
N LEU A 337 9.17 5.15 -0.13
CA LEU A 337 9.88 4.21 -0.99
C LEU A 337 10.51 4.90 -2.21
N ALA A 338 9.73 5.66 -2.97
CA ALA A 338 10.23 6.34 -4.16
C ALA A 338 11.29 7.40 -3.81
N VAL A 339 11.13 8.11 -2.70
CA VAL A 339 12.17 9.02 -2.21
C VAL A 339 13.48 8.26 -1.99
N LEU A 340 13.45 7.16 -1.21
CA LEU A 340 14.64 6.36 -0.94
C LEU A 340 15.26 5.74 -2.22
N LEU A 341 14.45 5.24 -3.15
CA LEU A 341 14.95 4.66 -4.40
C LEU A 341 15.81 5.65 -5.20
N TYR A 342 15.44 6.93 -5.20
CA TYR A 342 16.16 7.97 -5.94
C TYR A 342 17.30 8.63 -5.15
N THR A 343 17.19 8.74 -3.82
CA THR A 343 18.14 9.54 -3.02
C THR A 343 19.18 8.70 -2.31
N LEU A 344 18.85 7.48 -1.89
CA LEU A 344 19.70 6.66 -1.04
C LEU A 344 21.04 6.34 -1.75
N PRO A 345 22.20 6.61 -1.13
CA PRO A 345 23.50 6.32 -1.73
C PRO A 345 23.73 4.82 -1.90
N GLY A 346 24.72 4.46 -2.72
CA GLY A 346 25.15 3.08 -2.93
C GLY A 346 25.55 2.38 -1.62
N GLY A 347 25.34 1.07 -1.55
CA GLY A 347 25.67 0.26 -0.37
C GLY A 347 24.64 -0.84 -0.11
N ARG A 348 24.91 -1.66 0.92
CA ARG A 348 24.11 -2.86 1.26
C ARG A 348 22.62 -2.56 1.40
N ALA A 349 22.27 -1.52 2.13
CA ALA A 349 20.89 -1.14 2.38
C ALA A 349 20.15 -0.67 1.11
N ARG A 350 20.85 -0.05 0.15
CA ARG A 350 20.25 0.26 -1.17
C ARG A 350 20.01 -1.01 -1.98
N THR A 351 20.96 -1.94 -1.99
CA THR A 351 20.78 -3.24 -2.66
C THR A 351 19.58 -3.99 -2.10
N VAL A 352 19.44 -4.05 -0.76
CA VAL A 352 18.28 -4.65 -0.11
C VAL A 352 17.00 -3.92 -0.49
N LEU A 353 16.97 -2.57 -0.49
CA LEU A 353 15.80 -1.79 -0.88
C LEU A 353 15.35 -2.08 -2.33
N LEU A 354 16.29 -2.10 -3.29
CA LEU A 354 16.00 -2.38 -4.69
C LEU A 354 15.43 -3.79 -4.88
N PHE A 355 16.08 -4.78 -4.27
CA PHE A 355 15.63 -6.17 -4.31
C PHE A 355 14.27 -6.34 -3.64
N ALA A 356 14.08 -5.77 -2.45
CA ALA A 356 12.83 -5.78 -1.71
C ALA A 356 11.67 -5.21 -2.53
N THR A 357 11.91 -4.09 -3.22
CA THR A 357 10.91 -3.45 -4.09
C THR A 357 10.58 -4.31 -5.31
N ALA A 358 11.60 -4.90 -5.96
CA ALA A 358 11.37 -5.78 -7.10
C ALA A 358 10.53 -7.00 -6.68
N VAL A 359 10.89 -7.64 -5.56
CA VAL A 359 10.16 -8.78 -4.98
C VAL A 359 8.75 -8.38 -4.54
N SER A 360 8.54 -7.16 -4.03
CA SER A 360 7.21 -6.71 -3.62
C SER A 360 6.21 -6.61 -4.77
N PHE A 361 6.69 -6.36 -6.00
CA PHE A 361 5.86 -6.35 -7.20
C PHE A 361 5.55 -7.72 -7.79
N VAL A 362 6.27 -8.78 -7.40
CA VAL A 362 6.06 -10.11 -7.95
C VAL A 362 4.74 -10.68 -7.43
N ARG A 363 3.75 -10.84 -8.30
CA ARG A 363 2.53 -11.58 -8.00
C ARG A 363 2.62 -12.93 -8.70
N LEU A 364 2.76 -13.98 -7.90
CA LEU A 364 2.84 -15.34 -8.39
C LEU A 364 1.64 -16.11 -7.84
N GLY A 365 0.70 -16.44 -8.73
CA GLY A 365 -0.44 -17.31 -8.41
C GLY A 365 -0.10 -18.76 -8.72
N TYR A 366 -0.49 -19.68 -7.85
CA TYR A 366 -0.28 -21.12 -8.05
C TYR A 366 -0.85 -21.60 -9.39
N GLU A 367 -2.08 -21.17 -9.72
CA GLU A 367 -2.74 -21.53 -10.98
C GLU A 367 -2.05 -20.93 -12.22
N ALA A 368 -1.47 -19.73 -12.08
CA ALA A 368 -0.71 -19.11 -13.16
C ALA A 368 0.56 -19.91 -13.48
N VAL A 369 1.26 -20.39 -12.45
CA VAL A 369 2.43 -21.25 -12.65
C VAL A 369 2.03 -22.61 -13.22
N ARG A 370 0.96 -23.22 -12.68
CA ARG A 370 0.45 -24.49 -13.18
C ARG A 370 0.12 -24.44 -14.67
N GLY A 371 -0.56 -23.38 -15.13
CA GLY A 371 -0.89 -23.22 -16.56
C GLY A 371 0.31 -22.92 -17.47
N LEU A 372 1.43 -22.42 -16.93
CA LEU A 372 2.66 -22.23 -17.70
C LEU A 372 3.47 -23.52 -17.86
N THR A 373 3.14 -24.55 -17.10
CA THR A 373 3.91 -25.79 -17.00
C THR A 373 3.33 -26.97 -17.78
N ASP A 374 2.29 -26.75 -18.59
CA ASP A 374 1.59 -27.77 -19.40
C ASP A 374 2.46 -28.47 -20.49
N GLY A 375 3.79 -28.34 -20.45
CA GLY A 375 4.73 -29.02 -21.34
C GLY A 375 6.07 -29.40 -20.70
N VAL A 376 6.18 -29.37 -19.37
CA VAL A 376 7.40 -29.75 -18.63
C VAL A 376 7.29 -31.21 -18.16
N ASP A 377 8.42 -31.92 -18.06
CA ASP A 377 8.48 -33.29 -17.51
C ASP A 377 7.72 -33.40 -16.19
N ALA A 378 6.83 -34.39 -16.11
CA ALA A 378 5.88 -34.54 -15.00
C ALA A 378 6.57 -34.66 -13.63
N THR A 379 7.76 -35.27 -13.56
CA THR A 379 8.45 -35.55 -12.30
C THR A 379 9.13 -34.30 -11.75
N VAL A 380 9.84 -33.57 -12.63
CA VAL A 380 10.47 -32.28 -12.27
C VAL A 380 9.39 -31.25 -11.94
N LEU A 381 8.29 -31.29 -12.68
CA LEU A 381 7.16 -30.40 -12.46
C LEU A 381 6.48 -30.68 -11.12
N GLU A 382 6.24 -31.94 -10.76
CA GLU A 382 5.60 -32.30 -9.50
C GLU A 382 6.43 -31.83 -8.29
N ALA A 383 7.74 -32.11 -8.27
CA ALA A 383 8.63 -31.65 -7.21
C ALA A 383 8.65 -30.11 -7.09
N GLY A 384 8.70 -29.41 -8.23
CA GLY A 384 8.65 -27.96 -8.30
C GLY A 384 7.33 -27.38 -7.78
N LEU A 385 6.19 -27.97 -8.17
CA LEU A 385 4.87 -27.53 -7.71
C LEU A 385 4.65 -27.82 -6.22
N VAL A 386 5.16 -28.93 -5.69
CA VAL A 386 5.10 -29.23 -4.26
C VAL A 386 5.90 -28.20 -3.46
N ALA A 387 7.14 -27.91 -3.89
CA ALA A 387 7.97 -26.90 -3.25
C ALA A 387 7.34 -25.50 -3.34
N LEU A 388 6.79 -25.15 -4.51
CA LEU A 388 6.11 -23.88 -4.72
C LEU A 388 4.87 -23.76 -3.84
N ARG A 389 4.05 -24.82 -3.77
CA ARG A 389 2.86 -24.87 -2.92
C ARG A 389 3.23 -24.67 -1.46
N ALA A 390 4.22 -25.41 -0.97
CA ALA A 390 4.71 -25.28 0.40
C ALA A 390 5.23 -23.86 0.69
N GLY A 391 6.00 -23.28 -0.25
CA GLY A 391 6.49 -21.92 -0.15
C GLY A 391 5.36 -20.89 -0.08
N LEU A 392 4.41 -20.95 -1.01
CA LEU A 392 3.27 -20.01 -1.10
C LEU A 392 2.30 -20.15 0.08
N THR A 393 2.15 -21.33 0.67
CA THR A 393 1.42 -21.53 1.93
C THR A 393 2.01 -20.64 3.03
N VAL A 394 3.34 -20.60 3.16
CA VAL A 394 4.01 -19.83 4.22
C VAL A 394 4.12 -18.35 3.86
N VAL A 395 4.65 -18.03 2.68
CA VAL A 395 4.99 -16.66 2.30
C VAL A 395 4.74 -16.40 0.82
N GLN A 396 4.03 -15.32 0.56
CA GLN A 396 3.87 -14.80 -0.80
C GLN A 396 4.99 -13.82 -1.13
N PRO A 397 5.45 -13.74 -2.40
CA PRO A 397 6.53 -12.83 -2.77
C PRO A 397 6.29 -11.37 -2.33
N PRO A 398 5.08 -10.77 -2.43
CA PRO A 398 4.85 -9.41 -1.94
C PRO A 398 5.06 -9.25 -0.42
N THR A 399 4.74 -10.29 0.35
CA THR A 399 4.95 -10.31 1.81
C THR A 399 6.44 -10.39 2.13
N LEU A 400 7.20 -11.23 1.40
CA LEU A 400 8.66 -11.30 1.52
C LEU A 400 9.31 -9.97 1.16
N GLY A 401 8.90 -9.34 0.06
CA GLY A 401 9.37 -8.02 -0.35
C GLY A 401 9.13 -6.98 0.76
N THR A 402 7.96 -7.01 1.40
CA THR A 402 7.63 -6.09 2.50
C THR A 402 8.50 -6.33 3.75
N TRP A 403 8.79 -7.58 4.11
CA TRP A 403 9.77 -7.89 5.16
C TRP A 403 11.16 -7.34 4.84
N LEU A 404 11.60 -7.49 3.59
CA LEU A 404 12.88 -6.96 3.13
C LEU A 404 12.92 -5.43 3.10
N LEU A 405 11.78 -4.75 2.88
CA LEU A 405 11.68 -3.29 3.03
C LEU A 405 11.90 -2.87 4.49
N VAL A 406 11.37 -3.62 5.46
CA VAL A 406 11.63 -3.38 6.89
C VAL A 406 13.12 -3.61 7.21
N LEU A 407 13.72 -4.68 6.69
CA LEU A 407 15.16 -4.92 6.84
C LEU A 407 15.99 -3.78 6.22
N ALA A 408 15.62 -3.32 5.03
CA ALA A 408 16.28 -2.18 4.39
C ALA A 408 16.22 -0.94 5.29
N ALA A 409 15.06 -0.65 5.90
CA ALA A 409 14.91 0.46 6.83
C ALA A 409 15.82 0.32 8.07
N VAL A 410 15.90 -0.88 8.66
CA VAL A 410 16.85 -1.15 9.77
C VAL A 410 18.30 -0.89 9.35
N LEU A 411 18.67 -1.30 8.14
CA LEU A 411 20.02 -1.08 7.61
C LEU A 411 20.27 0.37 7.17
N ILE A 412 19.24 1.20 7.00
CA ILE A 412 19.41 2.63 6.70
C ILE A 412 19.79 3.38 7.97
N VAL A 413 19.08 3.13 9.07
CA VAL A 413 19.23 3.87 10.33
C VAL A 413 20.40 3.39 11.21
N ARG A 414 21.18 2.42 10.73
CA ARG A 414 22.34 1.83 11.43
C ARG A 414 23.67 2.05 10.69
N ARG A 415 23.68 2.97 9.73
CA ARG A 415 24.84 3.18 8.84
C ARG A 415 25.97 3.92 9.51
#